data_AF-A0A6A8FKV8-F1
#
_entry.id   AF-A0A6A8FKV8-F1
#
_cell.length_a   1.000
_cell.length_b   1.000
_cell.length_c   1.000
_cell.angle_alpha   90.00
_cell.angle_beta   90.00
_cell.angle_gamma   90.00
#
_symmetry.space_group_name_H-M   'P 1'
#
loop_
_entity.id
_entity.type
_entity.pdbx_description
1 polymer ?
#
loop_
_entity_poly.entity_id
_entity_poly.type
_entity_poly.pdbx_seq_one_letter_code
_entity_poly.pdbx_strand_id
1 'polypeptide(L)' 'MKYRKLGKSGIKVSEIGFGAWTIALDWWTARNKKIDDDEAIRMLKRAYD' A
#
# COMPACT_ATOMS: atom_id res chain seq x y z
N MET A 1 11.28 7.38 8.40
CA MET A 1 10.01 7.85 7.82
C MET A 1 9.61 9.19 8.43
N LYS A 2 9.10 10.16 7.64
CA LYS A 2 8.48 11.39 8.18
C LYS A 2 6.99 11.17 8.43
N TYR A 3 6.44 11.78 9.48
CA TYR A 3 5.02 11.69 9.83
C TYR A 3 4.40 13.08 9.90
N ARG A 4 3.14 13.21 9.45
CA ARG A 4 2.38 14.46 9.42
C ARG A 4 0.97 14.25 9.98
N LYS A 5 0.35 15.32 10.48
CA LYS A 5 -1.05 15.30 10.89
C LYS A 5 -1.94 15.33 9.64
N LEU A 6 -2.90 14.41 9.55
CA LEU A 6 -3.85 14.35 8.45
C LEU A 6 -4.96 15.40 8.64
N GLY A 7 -4.75 16.60 8.08
CA GLY A 7 -5.72 17.69 8.17
C GLY A 7 -6.13 18.03 9.60
N LYS A 8 -7.44 18.10 9.86
CA LYS A 8 -8.01 18.38 11.19
C LYS A 8 -8.28 17.12 12.03
N SER A 9 -7.98 15.92 11.52
CA SER A 9 -8.39 14.65 12.15
C SER A 9 -7.72 14.34 13.49
N GLY A 10 -6.55 14.92 13.76
CA GLY A 10 -5.72 14.54 14.92
C GLY A 10 -4.81 13.32 14.66
N ILE A 11 -5.02 12.61 13.57
CA ILE A 11 -4.27 11.39 13.24
C ILE A 11 -2.90 11.76 12.65
N LYS A 12 -1.83 11.11 13.12
CA LYS A 12 -0.51 11.17 12.51
C LYS A 12 -0.35 10.02 11.52
N VAL A 13 0.02 10.33 10.28
CA VAL A 13 0.25 9.38 9.18
C VAL A 13 1.64 9.56 8.60
N SER A 14 2.19 8.53 7.95
CA SER A 14 3.42 8.66 7.18
C SER A 14 3.22 9.64 6.02
N GLU A 15 4.27 10.39 5.68
CA GLU A 15 4.25 11.30 4.52
C GLU A 15 4.08 10.55 3.19
N ILE A 16 4.50 9.29 3.15
CA ILE A 16 4.35 8.37 2.02
C ILE A 16 3.38 7.26 2.42
N GLY A 17 2.35 7.03 1.61
CA GLY A 17 1.38 5.95 1.79
C GLY A 17 1.61 4.80 0.81
N PHE A 18 1.20 3.59 1.20
CA PHE A 18 1.17 2.43 0.33
C PHE A 18 -0.19 2.34 -0.38
N GLY A 19 -0.20 2.41 -1.71
CA GLY A 19 -1.41 2.22 -2.51
C GLY A 19 -1.73 0.75 -2.70
N ALA A 20 -2.93 0.33 -2.30
CA ALA A 20 -3.36 -1.09 -2.37
C ALA A 20 -4.16 -1.45 -3.63
N TRP A 21 -4.38 -0.50 -4.55
CA TRP A 21 -5.24 -0.72 -5.72
C TRP A 21 -4.81 -1.93 -6.56
N THR A 22 -3.52 -2.08 -6.82
CA THR A 22 -2.99 -3.15 -7.68
C THR A 22 -3.06 -4.54 -7.05
N ILE A 23 -3.24 -4.65 -5.72
CA ILE A 23 -3.43 -5.94 -5.04
C ILE A 23 -4.81 -6.51 -5.39
N ALA A 24 -5.82 -5.67 -5.55
CA ALA A 24 -7.21 -6.08 -5.78
C ALA A 24 -7.54 -6.34 -7.26
N LEU A 25 -6.65 -5.96 -8.19
CA LEU A 25 -6.89 -6.10 -9.63
C LEU A 25 -6.07 -7.22 -10.25
N ASP A 26 -6.72 -8.01 -11.09
CA ASP A 26 -6.11 -9.05 -11.93
C ASP A 26 -5.75 -8.54 -13.34
N TRP A 27 -6.30 -7.41 -13.78
CA TRP A 27 -6.16 -6.88 -15.14
C TRP A 27 -5.25 -5.66 -15.30
N TRP A 28 -4.78 -5.05 -14.20
CA TRP A 28 -4.01 -3.79 -14.27
C TRP A 28 -2.49 -3.99 -14.26
N THR A 29 -2.00 -5.16 -13.87
CA THR A 29 -0.55 -5.39 -13.87
C THR A 29 -0.06 -5.58 -15.30
N ALA A 30 1.21 -5.25 -15.58
CA ALA A 30 1.81 -5.26 -16.92
C ALA A 30 1.71 -6.59 -17.69
N ARG A 31 1.22 -7.67 -17.05
CA ARG A 31 1.01 -8.99 -17.66
C ARG A 31 -0.37 -9.59 -17.37
N ASN A 32 -1.37 -8.80 -16.94
CA ASN A 32 -2.64 -9.32 -16.41
C ASN A 32 -2.43 -10.41 -15.34
N LYS A 33 -1.38 -10.22 -14.54
CA LYS A 33 -1.02 -11.14 -13.46
C LYS A 33 -1.67 -10.63 -12.17
N LYS A 34 -2.58 -11.44 -11.63
CA LYS A 34 -3.08 -11.26 -10.27
C LYS A 34 -1.92 -11.37 -9.26
N ILE A 35 -1.88 -10.44 -8.31
CA ILE A 35 -0.99 -10.55 -7.15
C ILE A 35 -1.57 -11.63 -6.23
N ASP A 36 -0.79 -12.66 -5.93
CA ASP A 36 -1.19 -13.68 -4.97
C ASP A 36 -1.12 -13.15 -3.52
N ASP A 37 -1.85 -13.81 -2.62
CA ASP A 37 -1.99 -13.35 -1.23
C ASP A 37 -0.64 -13.29 -0.50
N ASP A 38 0.27 -14.23 -0.78
CA ASP A 38 1.59 -14.27 -0.16
C ASP A 38 2.44 -13.08 -0.60
N GLU A 39 2.40 -12.72 -1.88
CA GLU A 39 3.07 -11.52 -2.41
C GLU A 39 2.44 -10.24 -1.85
N ALA A 40 1.11 -10.17 -1.77
CA ALA A 40 0.42 -9.04 -1.18
C ALA A 40 0.84 -8.83 0.29
N ILE A 41 0.93 -9.92 1.07
CA ILE A 41 1.41 -9.90 2.46
C ILE A 41 2.87 -9.43 2.53
N ARG A 42 3.75 -9.92 1.65
CA ARG A 42 5.16 -9.48 1.58
C ARG A 42 5.27 -7.98 1.27
N MET A 43 4.49 -7.48 0.31
CA MET A 43 4.47 -6.06 -0.06
C MET A 43 4.04 -5.17 1.12
N LEU A 44 2.98 -5.56 1.83
CA LEU A 44 2.49 -4.83 3.00
C LEU A 44 3.51 -4.81 4.15
N LYS A 45 4.14 -5.95 4.45
CA LYS A 45 5.22 -6.02 5.45
C LYS A 45 6.37 -5.10 5.07
N ARG A 46 6.80 -5.13 3.81
CA ARG A 46 7.89 -4.27 3.33
C ARG A 46 7.55 -2.79 3.36
N ALA A 47 6.29 -2.42 3.17
CA ALA A 47 5.84 -1.03 3.26
C ALA A 47 5.74 -0.53 4.73
N TYR A 48 5.55 -1.46 5.67
CA TYR A 48 5.48 -1.17 7.10
C TYR A 48 6.87 -1.01 7.74
N ASP A 49 7.82 -1.88 7.36
CA ASP A 49 9.21 -1.88 7.83
C ASP A 49 9.99 -0.60 7.46
#